data_AF-A0A9D1ZRI5-F1
#
_entry.id   AF-A0A9D1ZRI5-F1
#
_cell.length_a   1.000
_cell.length_b   1.000
_cell.length_c   1.000
_cell.angle_alpha   90.00
_cell.angle_beta   90.00
_cell.angle_gamma   90.00
#
_symmetry.space_group_name_H-M   'P 1'
#
loop_
_entity.id
_entity.type
_entity.pdbx_description
1 polymer ?
#
loop_
_entity_poly.entity_id
_entity_poly.type
_entity_poly.pdbx_seq_one_letter_code
_entity_poly.pdbx_strand_id
1 'polypeptide(L)'
;MEITPAHIKKCELTWEPPDYTSSYPAGFTEQGVAVIVVVMDQVRAAGDCHVGLTSFAFISRENGEREVIESEPIAESLTHSLMDPCDTVHTDMLGRAILAAMEAIPEDYKTNLITVAADKHYLKLLFRKFTAFRDFLEYRSIDKVMNPYESHSLGEVHVKLTGTSAGELMPHFMDEASRLAHDELEKNTAQLPVDKLVEYSVFTDCSYRSTNNKKYLKGGRMGIGGVSEDGFFFHAHYDATNIMTGELSAMLAAFNIFYHGGRQLIIHTDSLGALTFVLRLAHNRWVYNTWVTEGVQNQQVLDEMGRLTEAIRERRVLVKHIPGHTGHGLQESSDSVSKMHRHFPGQIVDKGHVSEFNQRCESIITALSGCEKALRLPCGDWIQIRPSVVHARNRLWK
;
A
#
# COMPACT_ATOMS: atom_id res chain seq x y z
N MET A 1 -12.07 5.57 -15.88
CA MET A 1 -13.41 6.11 -16.20
C MET A 1 -14.32 5.91 -14.99
N GLU A 2 -14.99 6.95 -14.50
CA GLU A 2 -15.98 6.82 -13.40
C GLU A 2 -17.26 6.10 -13.90
N ILE A 3 -17.85 5.27 -13.03
CA ILE A 3 -19.17 4.66 -13.30
C ILE A 3 -20.22 5.75 -13.17
N THR A 4 -21.07 5.93 -14.19
CA THR A 4 -22.09 6.97 -14.21
C THR A 4 -23.49 6.36 -14.13
N PRO A 5 -24.51 7.11 -13.66
CA PRO A 5 -25.90 6.65 -13.69
C PRO A 5 -26.40 6.23 -15.08
N ALA A 6 -25.83 6.80 -16.16
CA ALA A 6 -26.17 6.42 -17.52
C ALA A 6 -25.67 5.02 -17.92
N HIS A 7 -24.51 4.60 -17.40
CA HIS A 7 -24.02 3.22 -17.59
C HIS A 7 -24.93 2.21 -16.88
N ILE A 8 -25.44 2.56 -15.70
CA ILE A 8 -26.35 1.70 -14.91
C ILE A 8 -27.73 1.59 -15.58
N LYS A 9 -28.25 2.69 -16.15
CA LYS A 9 -29.57 2.72 -16.81
C LYS A 9 -29.67 1.88 -18.08
N LYS A 10 -28.55 1.47 -18.70
CA LYS A 10 -28.58 0.54 -19.84
C LYS A 10 -28.92 -0.90 -19.44
N CYS A 11 -28.88 -1.22 -18.16
CA CYS A 11 -29.15 -2.54 -17.61
C CYS A 11 -30.62 -2.68 -17.16
N GLU A 12 -31.59 -2.39 -18.04
CA GLU A 12 -33.00 -2.66 -17.72
C GLU A 12 -33.26 -4.17 -17.78
N LEU A 13 -33.57 -4.76 -16.61
CA LEU A 13 -34.04 -6.14 -16.52
C LEU A 13 -35.56 -6.18 -16.37
N THR A 14 -36.21 -7.06 -17.13
CA THR A 14 -37.64 -7.35 -17.02
C THR A 14 -37.83 -8.58 -16.14
N TRP A 15 -37.99 -8.38 -14.83
CA TRP A 15 -38.14 -9.47 -13.88
C TRP A 15 -39.35 -9.25 -12.95
N GLU A 16 -40.12 -10.31 -12.70
CA GLU A 16 -41.16 -10.36 -11.67
C GLU A 16 -40.56 -10.79 -10.33
N PRO A 17 -40.79 -10.06 -9.22
CA PRO A 17 -40.13 -10.34 -7.94
C PRO A 17 -40.32 -11.80 -7.50
N PRO A 18 -39.28 -12.44 -6.94
CA PRO A 18 -39.29 -13.85 -6.61
C PRO A 18 -40.11 -14.07 -5.35
N ASP A 19 -40.78 -15.21 -5.24
CA ASP A 19 -41.50 -15.58 -4.02
C ASP A 19 -40.49 -15.96 -2.91
N TYR A 20 -40.16 -15.00 -2.04
CA TYR A 20 -39.26 -15.16 -0.90
C TYR A 20 -39.84 -16.00 0.26
N THR A 21 -41.03 -16.62 0.11
CA THR A 21 -41.62 -17.46 1.17
C THR A 21 -40.95 -18.81 1.33
N SER A 22 -40.18 -19.25 0.32
CA SER A 22 -39.23 -20.35 0.46
C SER A 22 -37.84 -19.76 0.72
N SER A 23 -37.10 -20.31 1.68
CA SER A 23 -35.75 -19.88 2.07
C SER A 23 -34.68 -20.15 0.99
N TYR A 24 -35.09 -20.29 -0.26
CA TYR A 24 -34.23 -20.39 -1.43
C TYR A 24 -33.90 -18.98 -1.94
N PRO A 25 -32.64 -18.68 -2.29
CA PRO A 25 -32.34 -17.46 -3.01
C PRO A 25 -33.11 -17.48 -4.34
N ALA A 26 -33.54 -16.30 -4.77
CA ALA A 26 -34.28 -16.08 -6.00
C ALA A 26 -33.71 -16.91 -7.17
N GLY A 27 -34.53 -17.72 -7.83
CA GLY A 27 -34.20 -18.24 -9.16
C GLY A 27 -33.59 -19.64 -9.27
N PHE A 28 -33.72 -20.50 -8.26
CA PHE A 28 -33.42 -21.93 -8.43
C PHE A 28 -34.42 -22.56 -9.41
N THR A 29 -34.05 -22.54 -10.69
CA THR A 29 -34.83 -23.03 -11.83
C THR A 29 -33.96 -24.02 -12.59
N GLU A 30 -34.56 -24.90 -13.39
CA GLU A 30 -33.81 -25.74 -14.34
C GLU A 30 -32.95 -24.90 -15.30
N GLN A 31 -33.40 -23.67 -15.58
CA GLN A 31 -32.69 -22.69 -16.39
C GLN A 31 -31.40 -22.22 -15.70
N GLY A 32 -31.37 -22.06 -14.38
CA GLY A 32 -30.17 -21.65 -13.64
C GLY A 32 -29.98 -20.14 -13.55
N VAL A 33 -29.02 -19.73 -12.71
CA VAL A 33 -28.71 -18.32 -12.41
C VAL A 33 -27.30 -17.97 -12.85
N ALA A 34 -27.12 -16.78 -13.40
CA ALA A 34 -25.79 -16.30 -13.74
C ALA A 34 -25.04 -15.83 -12.48
N VAL A 35 -23.78 -16.23 -12.40
CA VAL A 35 -22.86 -15.85 -11.32
C VAL A 35 -21.62 -15.21 -11.94
N ILE A 36 -21.29 -14.00 -11.51
CA ILE A 36 -20.06 -13.29 -11.85
C ILE A 36 -19.10 -13.44 -10.69
N VAL A 37 -17.90 -13.94 -10.96
CA VAL A 37 -16.81 -13.98 -9.98
C VAL A 37 -15.80 -12.92 -10.34
N VAL A 38 -15.45 -12.07 -9.38
CA VAL A 38 -14.42 -11.05 -9.54
C VAL A 38 -13.32 -11.28 -8.51
N VAL A 39 -12.11 -11.44 -9.00
CA VAL A 39 -10.89 -11.62 -8.21
C VAL A 39 -10.05 -10.36 -8.35
N MET A 40 -9.57 -9.84 -7.25
CA MET A 40 -8.72 -8.67 -7.23
C MET A 40 -7.54 -8.91 -6.31
N ASP A 41 -6.35 -8.60 -6.80
CA ASP A 41 -5.13 -8.59 -6.01
C ASP A 41 -4.51 -7.19 -6.03
N GLN A 42 -3.77 -6.85 -4.98
CA GLN A 42 -3.17 -5.52 -4.81
C GLN A 42 -1.79 -5.61 -4.18
N VAL A 43 -0.87 -4.81 -4.70
CA VAL A 43 0.49 -4.64 -4.17
C VAL A 43 0.73 -3.17 -3.91
N ARG A 44 1.23 -2.83 -2.71
CA ARG A 44 1.51 -1.44 -2.31
C ARG A 44 3.01 -1.21 -2.21
N ALA A 45 3.52 -0.23 -2.95
CA ALA A 45 4.94 0.12 -2.94
C ALA A 45 5.13 1.59 -3.35
N ALA A 46 6.22 2.20 -2.89
CA ALA A 46 6.67 3.54 -3.32
C ALA A 46 5.68 4.72 -3.17
N GLY A 47 4.57 4.55 -2.43
CA GLY A 47 3.51 5.55 -2.30
C GLY A 47 2.25 5.25 -3.13
N ASP A 48 2.27 4.16 -3.90
CA ASP A 48 1.19 3.77 -4.80
C ASP A 48 0.57 2.41 -4.41
N CYS A 49 -0.63 2.19 -4.91
CA CYS A 49 -1.34 0.91 -4.93
C CYS A 49 -1.45 0.44 -6.38
N HIS A 50 -0.89 -0.74 -6.66
CA HIS A 50 -0.97 -1.43 -7.95
C HIS A 50 -1.98 -2.55 -7.82
N VAL A 51 -2.97 -2.57 -8.69
CA VAL A 51 -4.13 -3.46 -8.59
C VAL A 51 -4.29 -4.20 -9.90
N GLY A 52 -4.52 -5.51 -9.79
CA GLY A 52 -4.94 -6.35 -10.89
C GLY A 52 -6.28 -6.98 -10.54
N LEU A 53 -7.17 -7.04 -11.52
CA LEU A 53 -8.50 -7.58 -11.37
C LEU A 53 -8.80 -8.48 -12.56
N THR A 54 -9.38 -9.63 -12.28
CA THR A 54 -9.90 -10.53 -13.29
C THR A 54 -11.33 -10.93 -12.94
N SER A 55 -12.13 -11.24 -13.95
CA SER A 55 -13.47 -11.78 -13.73
C SER A 55 -13.90 -12.75 -14.80
N PHE A 56 -14.79 -13.65 -14.42
CA PHE A 56 -15.49 -14.57 -15.31
C PHE A 56 -16.91 -14.79 -14.81
N ALA A 57 -17.75 -15.33 -15.69
CA ALA A 57 -19.12 -15.67 -15.35
C ALA A 57 -19.40 -17.15 -15.61
N PHE A 58 -20.32 -17.72 -14.84
CA PHE A 58 -20.80 -19.08 -15.02
C PHE A 58 -22.30 -19.17 -14.72
N ILE A 59 -22.97 -20.17 -15.28
CA ILE A 59 -24.35 -20.51 -14.98
C ILE A 59 -24.37 -21.57 -13.88
N SER A 60 -25.10 -21.27 -12.81
CA SER A 60 -25.33 -22.18 -11.70
C SER A 60 -26.70 -22.81 -11.79
N ARG A 61 -26.75 -24.14 -11.84
CA ARG A 61 -27.98 -24.92 -11.87
C ARG A 61 -28.23 -25.69 -10.57
N GLU A 62 -29.49 -26.03 -10.34
CA GLU A 62 -29.93 -26.79 -9.17
C GLU A 62 -29.27 -28.17 -9.04
N ASN A 63 -29.05 -28.83 -10.18
CA ASN A 63 -28.38 -30.13 -10.28
C ASN A 63 -26.90 -30.11 -9.82
N GLY A 64 -26.35 -28.95 -9.44
CA GLY A 64 -24.96 -28.79 -9.00
C GLY A 64 -23.98 -28.42 -10.13
N GLU A 65 -24.45 -28.30 -11.36
CA GLU A 65 -23.66 -27.93 -12.52
C GLU A 65 -23.27 -26.44 -12.49
N ARG A 66 -22.01 -26.16 -12.84
CA ARG A 66 -21.43 -24.81 -12.91
C ARG A 66 -20.81 -24.62 -14.29
N GLU A 67 -21.64 -24.26 -15.25
CA GLU A 67 -21.26 -24.14 -16.65
C GLU A 67 -20.57 -22.78 -16.86
N VAL A 68 -19.29 -22.78 -17.21
CA VAL A 68 -18.54 -21.53 -17.45
C VAL A 68 -19.05 -20.89 -18.73
N ILE A 69 -19.35 -19.59 -18.70
CA ILE A 69 -19.69 -18.84 -19.89
C ILE A 69 -18.40 -18.57 -20.65
N GLU A 70 -18.23 -19.21 -21.80
CA GLU A 70 -17.09 -18.96 -22.69
C GLU A 70 -17.10 -17.50 -23.14
N SER A 71 -16.20 -16.72 -22.54
CA SER A 71 -15.99 -15.31 -22.82
C SER A 71 -14.52 -14.98 -22.59
N GLU A 72 -14.02 -13.93 -23.25
CA GLU A 72 -12.70 -13.43 -22.91
C GLU A 72 -12.70 -12.96 -21.46
N PRO A 73 -11.73 -13.40 -20.63
CA PRO A 73 -11.67 -12.98 -19.24
C PRO A 73 -11.51 -11.46 -19.18
N ILE A 74 -12.37 -10.80 -18.39
CA ILE A 74 -12.26 -9.37 -18.19
C ILE A 74 -11.10 -9.15 -17.22
N ALA A 75 -9.99 -8.68 -17.78
CA ALA A 75 -8.77 -8.34 -17.06
C ALA A 75 -8.59 -6.81 -17.07
N GLU A 76 -8.44 -6.22 -15.89
CA GLU A 76 -8.16 -4.79 -15.73
C GLU A 76 -6.99 -4.63 -14.75
N SER A 77 -6.11 -3.68 -15.01
CA SER A 77 -5.05 -3.29 -14.09
C SER A 77 -4.94 -1.78 -13.99
N LEU A 78 -4.48 -1.30 -12.85
CA LEU A 78 -4.42 0.11 -12.53
C LEU A 78 -3.36 0.37 -11.47
N THR A 79 -2.68 1.51 -11.59
CA THR A 79 -1.89 2.11 -10.51
C THR A 79 -2.53 3.42 -10.07
N HIS A 80 -2.65 3.64 -8.76
CA HIS A 80 -3.10 4.91 -8.20
C HIS A 80 -2.31 5.28 -6.93
N SER A 81 -2.26 6.58 -6.61
CA SER A 81 -1.60 7.05 -5.40
C SER A 81 -2.33 6.56 -4.15
N LEU A 82 -1.60 6.21 -3.09
CA LEU A 82 -2.20 5.91 -1.78
C LEU A 82 -2.87 7.13 -1.12
N MET A 83 -2.64 8.34 -1.65
CA MET A 83 -3.41 9.52 -1.25
C MET A 83 -4.88 9.38 -1.65
N ASP A 84 -5.14 8.77 -2.80
CA ASP A 84 -6.46 8.39 -3.27
C ASP A 84 -6.95 7.16 -2.49
N PRO A 85 -8.14 7.20 -1.87
CA PRO A 85 -8.63 6.07 -1.09
C PRO A 85 -8.82 4.82 -1.97
N CYS A 86 -8.10 3.74 -1.66
CA CYS A 86 -8.30 2.41 -2.27
C CYS A 86 -9.79 2.02 -2.29
N ASP A 87 -10.51 2.29 -1.20
CA ASP A 87 -11.96 2.05 -1.09
C ASP A 87 -12.78 2.70 -2.21
N THR A 88 -12.37 3.85 -2.73
CA THR A 88 -13.07 4.51 -3.84
C THR A 88 -12.64 3.91 -5.16
N VAL A 89 -11.32 3.85 -5.40
CA VAL A 89 -10.74 3.43 -6.68
C VAL A 89 -11.07 1.97 -6.99
N HIS A 90 -10.87 1.07 -6.01
CA HIS A 90 -11.08 -0.37 -6.18
C HIS A 90 -12.57 -0.70 -6.29
N THR A 91 -13.44 0.04 -5.58
CA THR A 91 -14.89 -0.11 -5.71
C THR A 91 -15.34 0.26 -7.13
N ASP A 92 -14.79 1.31 -7.72
CA ASP A 92 -15.13 1.69 -9.10
C ASP A 92 -14.57 0.71 -10.13
N MET A 93 -13.38 0.16 -9.89
CA MET A 93 -12.81 -0.92 -10.71
C MET A 93 -13.67 -2.18 -10.68
N LEU A 94 -14.08 -2.61 -9.47
CA LEU A 94 -14.99 -3.74 -9.26
C LEU A 94 -16.32 -3.54 -10.00
N GLY A 95 -16.94 -2.36 -9.88
CA GLY A 95 -18.21 -2.08 -10.54
C GLY A 95 -18.11 -2.10 -12.08
N ARG A 96 -16.99 -1.62 -12.66
CA ARG A 96 -16.77 -1.69 -14.12
C ARG A 96 -16.64 -3.13 -14.59
N ALA A 97 -15.87 -3.95 -13.88
CA ALA A 97 -15.71 -5.36 -14.22
C ALA A 97 -17.02 -6.14 -14.15
N ILE A 98 -17.85 -5.88 -13.12
CA ILE A 98 -19.19 -6.49 -13.00
C ILE A 98 -20.06 -6.11 -14.20
N LEU A 99 -20.13 -4.82 -14.55
CA LEU A 99 -20.96 -4.37 -15.68
C LEU A 99 -20.47 -4.97 -17.01
N ALA A 100 -19.15 -5.05 -17.22
CA ALA A 100 -18.59 -5.70 -18.40
C ALA A 100 -18.91 -7.22 -18.42
N ALA A 101 -18.81 -7.89 -17.28
CA ALA A 101 -19.11 -9.32 -17.17
C ALA A 101 -20.60 -9.60 -17.40
N MET A 102 -21.47 -8.67 -17.00
CA MET A 102 -22.90 -8.75 -17.29
C MET A 102 -23.21 -8.68 -18.78
N GLU A 103 -22.45 -7.91 -19.57
CA GLU A 103 -22.67 -7.84 -21.02
C GLU A 103 -22.40 -9.20 -21.69
N ALA A 104 -21.48 -10.00 -21.15
CA ALA A 104 -21.18 -11.35 -21.64
C ALA A 104 -22.21 -12.43 -21.25
N ILE A 105 -23.09 -12.16 -20.28
CA ILE A 105 -24.12 -13.11 -19.87
C ILE A 105 -25.21 -13.20 -20.96
N PRO A 106 -25.64 -14.40 -21.37
CA PRO A 106 -26.76 -14.56 -22.31
C PRO A 106 -28.07 -14.00 -21.74
N GLU A 107 -28.89 -13.36 -22.60
CA GLU A 107 -30.14 -12.68 -22.20
C GLU A 107 -31.11 -13.59 -21.45
N ASP A 108 -31.19 -14.87 -21.80
CA ASP A 108 -32.05 -15.85 -21.12
C ASP A 108 -31.75 -15.92 -19.61
N TYR A 109 -30.50 -15.68 -19.20
CA TYR A 109 -30.05 -15.72 -17.81
C TYR A 109 -30.06 -14.36 -17.10
N LYS A 110 -30.45 -13.29 -17.80
CA LYS A 110 -30.66 -11.94 -17.22
C LYS A 110 -32.09 -11.74 -16.70
N THR A 111 -32.92 -12.77 -16.77
CA THR A 111 -34.30 -12.77 -16.25
C THR A 111 -34.35 -12.91 -14.71
N ASN A 112 -33.25 -13.35 -14.10
CA ASN A 112 -33.09 -13.50 -12.65
C ASN A 112 -32.06 -12.49 -12.10
N LEU A 113 -32.03 -12.32 -10.78
CA LEU A 113 -30.91 -11.63 -10.12
C LEU A 113 -29.59 -12.31 -10.46
N ILE A 114 -28.62 -11.52 -10.90
CA ILE A 114 -27.27 -12.01 -11.17
C ILE A 114 -26.50 -12.00 -9.85
N THR A 115 -25.87 -13.12 -9.51
CA THR A 115 -25.08 -13.19 -8.29
C THR A 115 -23.65 -12.72 -8.55
N VAL A 116 -23.11 -11.84 -7.72
CA VAL A 116 -21.72 -11.38 -7.80
C VAL A 116 -20.94 -11.89 -6.59
N ALA A 117 -19.87 -12.63 -6.84
CA ALA A 117 -18.93 -13.15 -5.87
C ALA A 117 -17.60 -12.38 -5.94
N ALA A 118 -17.26 -11.63 -4.91
CA ALA A 118 -16.01 -10.85 -4.83
C ALA A 118 -15.62 -10.58 -3.38
N ASP A 119 -14.60 -9.75 -3.16
CA ASP A 119 -14.23 -9.29 -1.82
C ASP A 119 -15.41 -8.57 -1.13
N LYS A 120 -15.71 -9.01 0.09
CA LYS A 120 -16.89 -8.56 0.84
C LYS A 120 -16.84 -7.08 1.21
N HIS A 121 -15.67 -6.52 1.46
CA HIS A 121 -15.52 -5.12 1.82
C HIS A 121 -15.89 -4.22 0.63
N TYR A 122 -15.29 -4.47 -0.54
CA TYR A 122 -15.57 -3.68 -1.73
C TYR A 122 -16.99 -3.88 -2.27
N LEU A 123 -17.56 -5.09 -2.18
CA LEU A 123 -18.96 -5.31 -2.54
C LEU A 123 -19.93 -4.48 -1.67
N LYS A 124 -19.69 -4.42 -0.36
CA LYS A 124 -20.52 -3.60 0.53
C LYS A 124 -20.43 -2.12 0.20
N LEU A 125 -19.23 -1.63 -0.15
CA LEU A 125 -19.05 -0.25 -0.58
C LEU A 125 -19.76 0.01 -1.90
N LEU A 126 -19.63 -0.90 -2.87
CA LEU A 126 -20.30 -0.81 -4.16
C LEU A 126 -21.82 -0.71 -4.03
N PHE A 127 -22.45 -1.60 -3.25
CA PHE A 127 -23.90 -1.63 -3.02
C PHE A 127 -24.42 -0.48 -2.14
N ARG A 128 -23.53 0.23 -1.44
CA ARG A 128 -23.84 1.49 -0.76
C ARG A 128 -23.74 2.68 -1.73
N LYS A 129 -22.73 2.68 -2.60
CA LYS A 129 -22.48 3.72 -3.59
C LYS A 129 -23.54 3.71 -4.70
N PHE A 130 -23.92 2.53 -5.18
CA PHE A 130 -24.88 2.33 -6.27
C PHE A 130 -26.05 1.48 -5.80
N THR A 131 -27.08 2.13 -5.25
CA THR A 131 -28.26 1.41 -4.71
C THR A 131 -29.05 0.66 -5.77
N ALA A 132 -29.04 1.13 -7.02
CA ALA A 132 -29.72 0.49 -8.15
C ALA A 132 -29.20 -0.92 -8.46
N PHE A 133 -27.96 -1.25 -8.05
CA PHE A 133 -27.44 -2.61 -8.19
C PHE A 133 -28.26 -3.63 -7.39
N ARG A 134 -28.98 -3.22 -6.35
CA ARG A 134 -29.86 -4.12 -5.57
C ARG A 134 -31.07 -4.60 -6.37
N ASP A 135 -31.41 -3.91 -7.45
CA ASP A 135 -32.59 -4.23 -8.24
C ASP A 135 -32.31 -5.41 -9.20
N PHE A 136 -31.04 -5.68 -9.50
CA PHE A 136 -30.62 -6.70 -10.47
C PHE A 136 -29.43 -7.58 -10.04
N LEU A 137 -28.72 -7.24 -8.97
CA LEU A 137 -27.62 -8.02 -8.43
C LEU A 137 -27.88 -8.49 -6.99
N GLU A 138 -27.45 -9.72 -6.72
CA GLU A 138 -27.20 -10.20 -5.37
C GLU A 138 -25.68 -10.31 -5.14
N TYR A 139 -25.17 -9.98 -3.94
CA TYR A 139 -23.74 -10.12 -3.65
C TYR A 139 -23.44 -11.25 -2.66
N ARG A 140 -22.29 -11.89 -2.87
CA ARG A 140 -21.71 -12.95 -2.03
C ARG A 140 -20.22 -12.71 -1.84
N SER A 141 -19.72 -13.08 -0.66
CA SER A 141 -18.27 -13.03 -0.37
C SER A 141 -17.57 -14.16 -1.10
N ILE A 142 -16.47 -13.88 -1.79
CA ILE A 142 -15.71 -14.90 -2.54
C ILE A 142 -15.24 -16.05 -1.64
N ASP A 143 -14.82 -15.77 -0.40
CA ASP A 143 -14.42 -16.80 0.57
C ASP A 143 -15.52 -17.83 0.84
N LYS A 144 -16.78 -17.37 0.89
CA LYS A 144 -17.95 -18.22 1.16
C LYS A 144 -18.30 -19.11 -0.04
N VAL A 145 -17.97 -18.65 -1.24
CA VAL A 145 -18.17 -19.33 -2.51
C VAL A 145 -17.09 -20.41 -2.72
N MET A 146 -15.86 -20.13 -2.26
CA MET A 146 -14.71 -21.04 -2.31
C MET A 146 -14.69 -22.11 -1.22
N ASN A 147 -15.25 -21.84 -0.04
CA ASN A 147 -15.34 -22.80 1.06
C ASN A 147 -16.69 -22.69 1.80
N PRO A 148 -17.75 -23.38 1.31
CA PRO A 148 -19.09 -23.27 1.91
C PRO A 148 -19.25 -24.02 3.25
N TYR A 149 -18.21 -24.67 3.80
CA TYR A 149 -18.34 -25.57 4.96
C TYR A 149 -18.28 -24.92 6.34
N GLU A 150 -18.23 -23.58 6.44
CA GLU A 150 -18.28 -22.89 7.74
C GLU A 150 -19.62 -22.25 8.12
N SER A 151 -20.64 -22.24 7.24
CA SER A 151 -21.96 -21.69 7.63
C SER A 151 -23.16 -22.45 7.07
N HIS A 152 -24.04 -22.85 7.99
CA HIS A 152 -25.30 -23.56 7.80
C HIS A 152 -26.38 -22.77 7.01
N SER A 153 -26.07 -22.22 5.83
CA SER A 153 -27.10 -21.65 4.96
C SER A 153 -27.22 -22.46 3.67
N LEU A 154 -28.37 -23.11 3.49
CA LEU A 154 -28.75 -23.81 2.26
C LEU A 154 -28.61 -22.91 1.01
N GLY A 155 -28.72 -21.59 1.21
CA GLY A 155 -28.49 -20.56 0.20
C GLY A 155 -27.03 -20.31 -0.18
N GLU A 156 -26.02 -20.99 0.35
CA GLU A 156 -24.61 -20.83 -0.11
C GLU A 156 -24.16 -21.96 -1.05
N VAL A 157 -24.90 -23.09 -1.09
CA VAL A 157 -24.57 -24.25 -1.92
C VAL A 157 -24.65 -23.95 -3.42
N HIS A 158 -25.53 -23.03 -3.83
CA HIS A 158 -25.75 -22.70 -5.23
C HIS A 158 -24.61 -21.89 -5.88
N VAL A 159 -23.73 -21.27 -5.11
CA VAL A 159 -22.55 -20.56 -5.65
C VAL A 159 -21.26 -21.31 -5.39
N LYS A 160 -21.32 -22.53 -4.84
CA LYS A 160 -20.13 -23.34 -4.56
C LYS A 160 -19.28 -23.54 -5.82
N LEU A 161 -18.00 -23.16 -5.72
CA LEU A 161 -17.00 -23.38 -6.76
C LEU A 161 -16.18 -24.66 -6.54
N THR A 162 -15.93 -25.06 -5.29
CA THR A 162 -15.07 -26.22 -4.98
C THR A 162 -15.56 -27.50 -5.65
N GLY A 163 -14.69 -28.15 -6.44
CA GLY A 163 -15.00 -29.41 -7.12
C GLY A 163 -15.93 -29.26 -8.34
N THR A 164 -15.96 -28.07 -8.94
CA THR A 164 -16.71 -27.76 -10.16
C THR A 164 -15.75 -27.22 -11.23
N SER A 165 -16.12 -27.30 -12.51
CA SER A 165 -15.32 -26.76 -13.63
C SER A 165 -15.02 -25.27 -13.48
N ALA A 166 -15.98 -24.47 -13.01
CA ALA A 166 -15.76 -23.07 -12.67
C ALA A 166 -14.73 -22.88 -11.53
N GLY A 167 -14.72 -23.78 -10.54
CA GLY A 167 -13.74 -23.75 -9.46
C GLY A 167 -12.34 -24.16 -9.88
N GLU A 168 -12.20 -25.02 -10.89
CA GLU A 168 -10.90 -25.38 -11.47
C GLU A 168 -10.22 -24.18 -12.16
N LEU A 169 -11.00 -23.20 -12.62
CA LEU A 169 -10.47 -21.97 -13.20
C LEU A 169 -9.96 -20.97 -12.15
N MET A 170 -10.49 -21.01 -10.93
CA MET A 170 -10.21 -19.99 -9.90
C MET A 170 -8.72 -19.72 -9.65
N PRO A 171 -7.84 -20.73 -9.51
CA PRO A 171 -6.41 -20.48 -9.34
C PRO A 171 -5.82 -19.66 -10.50
N HIS A 172 -6.23 -19.93 -11.74
CA HIS A 172 -5.74 -19.19 -12.91
C HIS A 172 -6.16 -17.70 -12.88
N PHE A 173 -7.39 -17.40 -12.47
CA PHE A 173 -7.87 -16.03 -12.35
C PHE A 173 -7.20 -15.29 -11.19
N MET A 174 -6.90 -15.97 -10.08
CA MET A 174 -6.12 -15.43 -8.97
C MET A 174 -4.68 -15.13 -9.37
N ASP A 175 -4.03 -16.08 -10.03
CA ASP A 175 -2.66 -15.91 -10.54
C ASP A 175 -2.59 -14.76 -11.55
N GLU A 176 -3.58 -14.64 -12.44
CA GLU A 176 -3.63 -13.58 -13.44
C GLU A 176 -3.90 -12.20 -12.79
N ALA A 177 -4.81 -12.10 -11.82
CA ALA A 177 -5.01 -10.86 -11.08
C ALA A 177 -3.73 -10.43 -10.34
N SER A 178 -3.02 -11.39 -9.76
CA SER A 178 -1.73 -11.14 -9.11
C SER A 178 -0.67 -10.71 -10.12
N ARG A 179 -0.57 -11.39 -11.28
CA ARG A 179 0.33 -11.05 -12.37
C ARG A 179 0.10 -9.63 -12.85
N LEU A 180 -1.15 -9.23 -13.08
CA LEU A 180 -1.53 -7.88 -13.49
C LEU A 180 -1.13 -6.79 -12.47
N ALA A 181 -1.29 -7.07 -11.17
CA ALA A 181 -0.87 -6.15 -10.11
C ALA A 181 0.66 -6.00 -10.09
N HIS A 182 1.39 -7.10 -10.25
CA HIS A 182 2.85 -7.11 -10.27
C HIS A 182 3.43 -6.49 -11.55
N ASP A 183 2.80 -6.70 -12.72
CA ASP A 183 3.17 -6.04 -13.98
C ASP A 183 3.08 -4.51 -13.84
N GLU A 184 2.01 -4.01 -13.23
CA GLU A 184 1.86 -2.58 -12.96
C GLU A 184 2.90 -2.07 -11.97
N LEU A 185 3.21 -2.83 -10.91
CA LEU A 185 4.32 -2.50 -10.00
C LEU A 185 5.65 -2.42 -10.76
N GLU A 186 6.00 -3.44 -11.53
CA GLU A 186 7.25 -3.49 -12.28
C GLU A 186 7.35 -2.33 -13.27
N LYS A 187 6.28 -2.05 -14.01
CA LYS A 187 6.23 -0.94 -14.96
C LYS A 187 6.43 0.43 -14.32
N ASN A 188 5.85 0.66 -13.14
CA ASN A 188 5.95 1.95 -12.43
C ASN A 188 7.21 2.09 -11.57
N THR A 189 7.86 0.97 -11.23
CA THR A 189 9.11 0.96 -10.45
C THR A 189 10.36 0.66 -11.27
N ALA A 190 10.20 0.32 -12.55
CA ALA A 190 11.28 0.03 -13.48
C ALA A 190 12.34 1.14 -13.50
N GLN A 191 13.60 0.72 -13.62
CA GLN A 191 14.72 1.64 -13.66
C GLN A 191 14.72 2.43 -14.97
N LEU A 192 14.56 3.75 -14.87
CA LEU A 192 14.63 4.64 -16.02
C LEU A 192 16.05 5.19 -16.22
N PRO A 193 16.41 5.59 -17.46
CA PRO A 193 17.61 6.38 -17.73
C PRO A 193 17.63 7.66 -16.90
N VAL A 194 18.82 8.06 -16.42
CA VAL A 194 18.98 9.21 -15.50
C VAL A 194 18.43 10.52 -16.07
N ASP A 195 18.55 10.72 -17.39
CA ASP A 195 18.05 11.88 -18.13
C ASP A 195 16.51 11.94 -18.23
N LYS A 196 15.81 10.84 -17.91
CA LYS A 196 14.35 10.75 -17.92
C LYS A 196 13.74 10.75 -16.53
N LEU A 197 14.56 10.82 -15.49
CA LEU A 197 14.07 10.81 -14.12
C LEU A 197 13.42 12.15 -13.77
N VAL A 198 12.24 12.08 -13.16
CA VAL A 198 11.59 13.22 -12.52
C VAL A 198 12.12 13.35 -11.09
N GLU A 199 12.41 14.57 -10.66
CA GLU A 199 12.85 14.86 -9.29
C GLU A 199 11.70 14.61 -8.29
N TYR A 200 12.01 14.04 -7.14
CA TYR A 200 11.07 13.83 -6.05
C TYR A 200 11.72 14.12 -4.70
N SER A 201 11.18 15.09 -3.97
CA SER A 201 11.82 15.63 -2.76
C SER A 201 11.26 15.03 -1.49
N VAL A 202 12.16 14.64 -0.58
CA VAL A 202 11.84 14.17 0.78
C VAL A 202 12.72 14.90 1.78
N PHE A 203 12.09 15.42 2.82
CA PHE A 203 12.72 16.16 3.92
C PHE A 203 12.85 15.25 5.12
N THR A 204 14.04 15.18 5.71
CA THR A 204 14.36 14.27 6.81
C THR A 204 14.93 15.04 7.99
N ASP A 205 14.65 14.53 9.18
CA ASP A 205 15.06 15.14 10.43
C ASP A 205 15.18 14.07 11.53
N CYS A 206 16.09 14.32 12.48
CA CYS A 206 16.19 13.58 13.73
C CYS A 206 16.15 14.51 14.95
N SER A 207 15.43 14.09 15.98
CA SER A 207 15.49 14.73 17.29
C SER A 207 16.03 13.79 18.36
N TYR A 208 17.09 14.23 19.05
CA TYR A 208 17.71 13.50 20.15
C TYR A 208 17.59 14.24 21.49
N ARG A 209 17.34 13.50 22.57
CA ARG A 209 17.38 14.01 23.95
C ARG A 209 18.10 13.04 24.88
N SER A 210 19.27 13.44 25.36
CA SER A 210 20.00 12.71 26.40
C SER A 210 19.13 12.55 27.66
N THR A 211 19.16 11.36 28.27
CA THR A 211 18.48 11.08 29.54
C THR A 211 19.40 10.33 30.50
N ASN A 212 19.26 10.60 31.80
CA ASN A 212 19.99 9.91 32.87
C ASN A 212 19.24 8.65 33.37
N ASN A 213 18.15 8.27 32.71
CA ASN A 213 17.32 7.14 33.14
C ASN A 213 18.01 5.80 32.81
N LYS A 214 18.30 5.02 33.88
CA LYS A 214 19.00 3.73 33.84
C LYS A 214 18.31 2.64 33.01
N LYS A 215 17.01 2.80 32.68
CA LYS A 215 16.30 1.87 31.78
C LYS A 215 16.80 1.94 30.33
N TYR A 216 17.33 3.09 29.92
CA TYR A 216 17.91 3.26 28.59
C TYR A 216 19.40 2.93 28.67
N LEU A 217 19.83 1.88 27.96
CA LEU A 217 21.20 1.38 27.92
C LEU A 217 22.13 2.48 27.37
N LYS A 218 22.65 3.36 28.24
CA LYS A 218 23.53 4.49 27.90
C LYS A 218 23.09 5.22 26.62
N GLY A 219 21.93 5.87 26.66
CA GLY A 219 21.41 6.53 25.48
C GLY A 219 20.24 7.45 25.78
N GLY A 220 20.15 8.52 25.02
CA GLY A 220 19.00 9.40 24.98
C GLY A 220 17.83 8.77 24.24
N ARG A 221 16.71 9.50 24.17
CA ARG A 221 15.60 9.19 23.29
C ARG A 221 15.82 9.82 21.93
N MET A 222 15.48 9.09 20.88
CA MET A 222 15.64 9.54 19.50
C MET A 222 14.34 9.30 18.72
N GLY A 223 13.91 10.32 17.99
CA GLY A 223 12.87 10.22 16.97
C GLY A 223 13.47 10.56 15.62
N ILE A 224 13.11 9.78 14.60
CA ILE A 224 13.40 10.12 13.21
C ILE A 224 12.08 10.35 12.48
N GLY A 225 12.10 11.24 11.50
CA GLY A 225 10.95 11.51 10.65
C GLY A 225 11.38 11.94 9.26
N GLY A 226 10.46 11.79 8.32
CA GLY A 226 10.59 12.45 7.03
C GLY A 226 9.26 12.63 6.35
N VAL A 227 9.19 13.64 5.49
CA VAL A 227 7.99 14.12 4.81
C VAL A 227 8.35 14.40 3.35
N SER A 228 7.59 13.85 2.40
CA SER A 228 7.73 14.12 0.98
C SER A 228 6.92 15.35 0.54
N GLU A 229 7.23 15.87 -0.63
CA GLU A 229 6.57 17.04 -1.23
C GLU A 229 5.06 16.88 -1.49
N ASP A 230 4.57 15.64 -1.60
CA ASP A 230 3.16 15.28 -1.81
C ASP A 230 2.42 14.92 -0.50
N GLY A 231 3.09 14.95 0.64
CA GLY A 231 2.49 14.73 1.96
C GLY A 231 2.60 13.30 2.51
N PHE A 232 3.28 12.37 1.82
CA PHE A 232 3.65 11.11 2.47
C PHE A 232 4.66 11.37 3.58
N PHE A 233 4.57 10.61 4.66
CA PHE A 233 5.53 10.73 5.75
C PHE A 233 5.83 9.40 6.41
N PHE A 234 6.97 9.35 7.09
CA PHE A 234 7.32 8.25 7.96
C PHE A 234 7.83 8.78 9.29
N HIS A 235 7.78 7.91 10.29
CA HIS A 235 8.42 8.15 11.57
C HIS A 235 8.79 6.85 12.24
N ALA A 236 9.83 6.91 13.05
CA ALA A 236 10.23 5.84 13.95
C ALA A 236 10.90 6.43 15.20
N HIS A 237 11.01 5.62 16.24
CA HIS A 237 11.65 6.00 17.49
C HIS A 237 12.60 4.90 17.97
N TYR A 238 13.69 5.32 18.61
CA TYR A 238 14.72 4.41 19.08
C TYR A 238 15.38 4.90 20.37
N ASP A 239 15.97 3.97 21.10
CA ASP A 239 16.96 4.25 22.14
C ASP A 239 18.32 4.42 21.48
N ALA A 240 18.92 5.62 21.55
CA ALA A 240 20.13 5.92 20.79
C ALA A 240 21.21 6.61 21.61
N THR A 241 22.45 6.51 21.13
CA THR A 241 23.60 7.08 21.83
C THR A 241 23.91 8.51 21.40
N ASN A 242 23.61 8.90 20.15
CA ASN A 242 23.89 10.25 19.63
C ASN A 242 22.92 10.65 18.50
N ILE A 243 22.95 11.95 18.15
CA ILE A 243 22.11 12.54 17.09
C ILE A 243 22.49 12.02 15.69
N MET A 244 23.79 11.85 15.41
CA MET A 244 24.32 11.51 14.07
C MET A 244 23.82 10.15 13.57
N THR A 245 23.70 9.15 14.47
CA THR A 245 23.08 7.86 14.14
C THR A 245 21.63 8.01 13.69
N GLY A 246 20.89 8.95 14.27
CA GLY A 246 19.49 9.18 13.90
C GLY A 246 19.35 9.93 12.60
N GLU A 247 20.18 10.94 12.34
CA GLU A 247 20.19 11.66 11.06
C GLU A 247 20.46 10.71 9.88
N LEU A 248 21.47 9.84 10.03
CA LEU A 248 21.76 8.81 9.03
C LEU A 248 20.62 7.78 8.90
N SER A 249 19.99 7.41 10.01
CA SER A 249 18.83 6.50 9.99
C SER A 249 17.63 7.13 9.29
N ALA A 250 17.38 8.44 9.47
CA ALA A 250 16.31 9.17 8.81
C ALA A 250 16.51 9.21 7.29
N MET A 251 17.73 9.51 6.83
CA MET A 251 18.06 9.48 5.40
C MET A 251 17.95 8.07 4.81
N LEU A 252 18.40 7.04 5.54
CA LEU A 252 18.30 5.65 5.08
C LEU A 252 16.83 5.18 5.02
N ALA A 253 16.00 5.59 5.98
CA ALA A 253 14.55 5.37 5.91
C ALA A 253 13.95 6.02 4.66
N ALA A 254 14.24 7.30 4.43
CA ALA A 254 13.74 8.03 3.28
C ALA A 254 14.15 7.34 1.97
N PHE A 255 15.41 6.90 1.87
CA PHE A 255 15.87 6.11 0.74
C PHE A 255 15.03 4.85 0.55
N ASN A 256 14.86 4.00 1.57
CA ASN A 256 14.13 2.74 1.38
C ASN A 256 12.63 2.89 1.15
N ILE A 257 12.01 3.95 1.65
CA ILE A 257 10.57 4.18 1.51
C ILE A 257 10.26 4.81 0.15
N PHE A 258 11.08 5.76 -0.30
CA PHE A 258 10.76 6.60 -1.45
C PHE A 258 11.60 6.31 -2.68
N TYR A 259 12.78 5.69 -2.56
CA TYR A 259 13.58 5.37 -3.73
C TYR A 259 13.02 4.17 -4.49
N HIS A 260 12.75 4.37 -5.78
CA HIS A 260 12.59 3.32 -6.78
C HIS A 260 13.23 3.78 -8.09
N GLY A 261 13.43 2.87 -9.03
CA GLY A 261 14.17 3.13 -10.26
C GLY A 261 13.55 4.17 -11.20
N GLY A 262 12.29 4.54 -10.98
CA GLY A 262 11.49 5.41 -11.85
C GLY A 262 11.64 6.91 -11.59
N ARG A 263 12.29 7.33 -10.48
CA ARG A 263 12.44 8.75 -10.13
C ARG A 263 13.83 9.08 -9.57
N GLN A 264 14.20 10.36 -9.62
CA GLN A 264 15.39 10.86 -8.98
C GLN A 264 15.01 11.35 -7.58
N LEU A 265 15.44 10.62 -6.56
CA LEU A 265 15.12 10.97 -5.17
C LEU A 265 16.05 12.09 -4.69
N ILE A 266 15.49 13.14 -4.11
CA ILE A 266 16.22 14.22 -3.47
C ILE A 266 15.95 14.19 -1.98
N ILE A 267 16.96 13.82 -1.20
CA ILE A 267 16.90 13.79 0.26
C ILE A 267 17.42 15.11 0.80
N HIS A 268 16.53 15.88 1.42
CA HIS A 268 16.85 17.09 2.16
C HIS A 268 17.07 16.75 3.63
N THR A 269 18.16 17.28 4.20
CA THR A 269 18.49 17.15 5.63
C THR A 269 19.11 18.45 6.13
N ASP A 270 18.87 18.78 7.39
CA ASP A 270 19.55 19.87 8.09
C ASP A 270 20.87 19.44 8.74
N SER A 271 21.18 18.14 8.71
CA SER A 271 22.41 17.60 9.25
C SER A 271 23.56 17.68 8.24
N LEU A 272 24.33 18.77 8.30
CA LEU A 272 25.57 18.91 7.52
C LEU A 272 26.56 17.76 7.79
N GLY A 273 26.59 17.25 9.04
CA GLY A 273 27.42 16.13 9.43
C GLY A 273 27.02 14.84 8.71
N ALA A 274 25.72 14.52 8.70
CA ALA A 274 25.22 13.31 8.07
C ALA A 274 25.34 13.37 6.53
N LEU A 275 25.04 14.54 5.93
CA LEU A 275 25.28 14.79 4.51
C LEU A 275 26.77 14.59 4.15
N THR A 276 27.68 15.20 4.90
CA THR A 276 29.12 15.08 4.65
C THR A 276 29.58 13.63 4.76
N PHE A 277 29.04 12.91 5.74
CA PHE A 277 29.37 11.50 5.96
C PHE A 277 28.93 10.63 4.79
N VAL A 278 27.66 10.70 4.39
CA VAL A 278 27.12 9.89 3.27
C VAL A 278 27.83 10.22 1.96
N LEU A 279 28.11 11.49 1.67
CA LEU A 279 28.84 11.88 0.46
C LEU A 279 30.29 11.37 0.48
N ARG A 280 30.96 11.35 1.64
CA ARG A 280 32.29 10.74 1.76
C ARG A 280 32.26 9.24 1.49
N LEU A 281 31.26 8.53 2.01
CA LEU A 281 31.06 7.11 1.71
C LEU A 281 30.78 6.87 0.22
N ALA A 282 29.97 7.72 -0.41
CA ALA A 282 29.66 7.62 -1.83
C ALA A 282 30.87 7.88 -2.73
N HIS A 283 31.68 8.88 -2.43
CA HIS A 283 32.79 9.29 -3.31
C HIS A 283 34.13 8.60 -3.00
N ASN A 284 34.27 7.93 -1.87
CA ASN A 284 35.52 7.27 -1.49
C ASN A 284 35.30 5.81 -1.05
N ARG A 285 35.61 4.89 -1.98
CA ARG A 285 35.48 3.44 -1.75
C ARG A 285 36.37 2.91 -0.63
N TRP A 286 37.54 3.53 -0.39
CA TRP A 286 38.38 3.16 0.75
C TRP A 286 37.72 3.54 2.06
N VAL A 287 37.16 4.76 2.17
CA VAL A 287 36.40 5.18 3.36
C VAL A 287 35.19 4.28 3.60
N TYR A 288 34.48 3.88 2.53
CA TYR A 288 33.38 2.92 2.65
C TYR A 288 33.85 1.57 3.19
N ASN A 289 34.90 0.98 2.61
CA ASN A 289 35.42 -0.31 3.04
C ASN A 289 35.96 -0.26 4.48
N THR A 290 36.67 0.80 4.85
CA THR A 290 37.13 1.02 6.22
C THR A 290 35.94 1.12 7.17
N TRP A 291 34.92 1.89 6.80
CA TRP A 291 33.69 2.00 7.57
C TRP A 291 32.97 0.65 7.70
N VAL A 292 32.93 -0.19 6.67
CA VAL A 292 32.38 -1.56 6.75
C VAL A 292 33.19 -2.42 7.74
N THR A 293 34.53 -2.40 7.67
CA THR A 293 35.39 -3.28 8.48
C THR A 293 35.52 -2.85 9.94
N GLU A 294 35.49 -1.55 10.22
CA GLU A 294 35.56 -0.97 11.56
C GLU A 294 34.16 -0.71 12.17
N GLY A 295 33.15 -1.05 11.36
CA GLY A 295 31.78 -0.59 11.23
C GLY A 295 30.71 -1.11 12.14
N VAL A 296 29.49 -0.82 11.74
CA VAL A 296 28.23 -1.39 12.22
C VAL A 296 28.20 -2.92 12.00
N GLN A 297 27.64 -3.68 12.95
CA GLN A 297 27.54 -5.16 12.90
C GLN A 297 26.33 -5.70 12.13
N ASN A 298 25.38 -4.84 11.74
CA ASN A 298 24.20 -5.28 11.01
C ASN A 298 24.49 -5.29 9.50
N GLN A 299 24.60 -6.49 8.93
CA GLN A 299 24.82 -6.68 7.49
C GLN A 299 23.76 -5.94 6.65
N GLN A 300 22.52 -5.92 7.11
CA GLN A 300 21.45 -5.20 6.43
C GLN A 300 21.77 -3.70 6.31
N VAL A 301 22.21 -3.04 7.38
CA VAL A 301 22.57 -1.60 7.32
C VAL A 301 23.70 -1.36 6.32
N LEU A 302 24.66 -2.29 6.21
CA LEU A 302 25.76 -2.20 5.25
C LEU A 302 25.25 -2.34 3.82
N ASP A 303 24.40 -3.34 3.55
CA ASP A 303 23.84 -3.58 2.23
C ASP A 303 23.05 -2.35 1.75
N GLU A 304 22.29 -1.75 2.66
CA GLU A 304 21.43 -0.62 2.34
C GLU A 304 22.18 0.71 2.20
N MET A 305 23.18 0.95 3.05
CA MET A 305 24.10 2.06 2.84
C MET A 305 24.89 1.89 1.54
N GLY A 306 25.23 0.65 1.17
CA GLY A 306 25.81 0.30 -0.12
C GLY A 306 24.92 0.77 -1.27
N ARG A 307 23.65 0.35 -1.27
CA ARG A 307 22.65 0.76 -2.26
C ARG A 307 22.48 2.28 -2.33
N LEU A 308 22.36 2.97 -1.20
CA LEU A 308 22.26 4.44 -1.15
C LEU A 308 23.49 5.10 -1.77
N THR A 309 24.69 4.68 -1.38
CA THR A 309 25.93 5.28 -1.89
C THR A 309 26.15 5.03 -3.37
N GLU A 310 25.73 3.88 -3.90
CA GLU A 310 25.73 3.59 -5.34
C GLU A 310 24.73 4.47 -6.09
N ALA A 311 23.50 4.58 -5.61
CA ALA A 311 22.49 5.45 -6.22
C ALA A 311 22.93 6.93 -6.25
N ILE A 312 23.68 7.39 -5.24
CA ILE A 312 24.30 8.73 -5.24
C ILE A 312 25.38 8.84 -6.33
N ARG A 313 26.27 7.84 -6.48
CA ARG A 313 27.30 7.84 -7.53
C ARG A 313 26.67 7.86 -8.93
N GLU A 314 25.57 7.14 -9.11
CA GLU A 314 24.80 7.10 -10.36
C GLU A 314 23.95 8.36 -10.59
N ARG A 315 23.96 9.32 -9.67
CA ARG A 315 23.15 10.56 -9.71
C ARG A 315 21.64 10.29 -9.71
N ARG A 316 21.21 9.13 -9.20
CA ARG A 316 19.79 8.78 -9.01
C ARG A 316 19.25 9.27 -7.68
N VAL A 317 20.15 9.46 -6.71
CA VAL A 317 19.85 10.08 -5.43
C VAL A 317 20.73 11.31 -5.26
N LEU A 318 20.11 12.42 -4.88
CA LEU A 318 20.80 13.64 -4.48
C LEU A 318 20.56 13.87 -2.99
N VAL A 319 21.60 14.24 -2.24
CA VAL A 319 21.46 14.65 -0.84
C VAL A 319 21.77 16.13 -0.75
N LYS A 320 20.81 16.93 -0.30
CA LYS A 320 20.90 18.39 -0.23
C LYS A 320 20.80 18.85 1.23
N HIS A 321 21.65 19.81 1.60
CA HIS A 321 21.55 20.46 2.90
C HIS A 321 20.49 21.56 2.84
N ILE A 322 19.56 21.57 3.80
CA ILE A 322 18.63 22.68 4.03
C ILE A 322 18.80 23.19 5.46
N PRO A 323 19.02 24.49 5.70
CA PRO A 323 19.18 24.96 7.07
C PRO A 323 17.88 24.77 7.86
N GLY A 324 17.96 24.09 9.00
CA GLY A 324 16.83 23.94 9.93
C GLY A 324 16.35 25.27 10.50
N HIS A 325 15.08 25.33 10.91
CA HIS A 325 14.46 26.50 11.56
C HIS A 325 14.46 27.77 10.70
N THR A 326 14.37 27.60 9.38
CA THR A 326 14.29 28.72 8.41
C THR A 326 12.87 28.97 7.90
N GLY A 327 11.87 28.22 8.39
CA GLY A 327 10.47 28.38 8.00
C GLY A 327 10.08 27.61 6.74
N HIS A 328 10.90 26.64 6.31
CA HIS A 328 10.53 25.73 5.23
C HIS A 328 9.51 24.70 5.73
N GLY A 329 8.24 24.82 5.31
CA GLY A 329 7.11 24.03 5.82
C GLY A 329 7.38 22.53 5.95
N LEU A 330 7.91 21.89 4.90
CA LEU A 330 8.23 20.44 4.90
C LEU A 330 9.37 20.06 5.86
N GLN A 331 10.35 20.95 6.09
CA GLN A 331 11.45 20.69 7.02
C GLN A 331 10.98 20.86 8.47
N GLU A 332 10.18 21.90 8.74
CA GLU A 332 9.59 22.09 10.07
C GLU A 332 8.57 20.97 10.39
N SER A 333 7.92 20.41 9.37
CA SER A 333 7.09 19.21 9.50
C SER A 333 7.90 17.98 9.91
N SER A 334 9.03 17.69 9.25
CA SER A 334 9.89 16.57 9.63
C SER A 334 10.47 16.74 11.04
N ASP A 335 10.90 17.95 11.40
CA ASP A 335 11.35 18.31 12.75
C ASP A 335 10.26 18.10 13.81
N SER A 336 9.03 18.52 13.52
CA SER A 336 7.90 18.35 14.43
C SER A 336 7.58 16.88 14.69
N VAL A 337 7.59 16.07 13.62
CA VAL A 337 7.35 14.61 13.70
C VAL A 337 8.47 13.92 14.50
N SER A 338 9.73 14.27 14.25
CA SER A 338 10.88 13.71 14.98
C SER A 338 10.87 14.14 16.46
N LYS A 339 10.52 15.40 16.76
CA LYS A 339 10.37 15.94 18.11
C LYS A 339 9.23 15.33 18.90
N MET A 340 8.11 14.99 18.26
CA MET A 340 7.00 14.35 18.96
C MET A 340 7.46 13.06 19.64
N HIS A 341 8.15 12.18 18.91
CA HIS A 341 8.75 10.95 19.49
C HIS A 341 9.70 11.22 20.65
N ARG A 342 10.49 12.31 20.57
CA ARG A 342 11.36 12.73 21.66
C ARG A 342 10.60 13.18 22.91
N HIS A 343 9.49 13.90 22.75
CA HIS A 343 8.81 14.60 23.85
C HIS A 343 7.66 13.84 24.49
N PHE A 344 7.06 12.83 23.84
CA PHE A 344 6.03 12.00 24.47
C PHE A 344 6.63 11.23 25.67
N PRO A 345 6.34 11.66 26.92
CA PRO A 345 7.05 11.16 28.08
C PRO A 345 6.44 9.83 28.53
N GLY A 346 7.05 8.71 28.14
CA GLY A 346 6.81 7.43 28.83
C GLY A 346 6.13 6.33 28.02
N GLN A 347 5.92 6.52 26.73
CA GLN A 347 5.44 5.46 25.85
C GLN A 347 6.42 5.36 24.67
N ILE A 348 7.11 4.22 24.53
CA ILE A 348 7.06 3.52 23.24
C ILE A 348 5.59 3.62 22.89
N VAL A 349 5.19 4.38 21.86
CA VAL A 349 3.77 4.62 21.55
C VAL A 349 3.08 3.28 21.71
N ASP A 350 2.29 3.13 22.77
CA ASP A 350 1.74 1.82 23.11
C ASP A 350 0.96 1.39 21.85
N LYS A 351 0.96 0.12 21.49
CA LYS A 351 0.34 -0.32 20.23
C LYS A 351 -1.11 0.20 20.12
N GLY A 352 -1.77 0.41 21.26
CA GLY A 352 -3.11 1.02 21.35
C GLY A 352 -3.21 2.52 21.00
N HIS A 353 -2.13 3.31 21.06
CA HIS A 353 -2.13 4.77 20.82
C HIS A 353 -1.48 5.18 19.48
N VAL A 354 -1.02 4.21 18.68
CA VAL A 354 -0.36 4.48 17.39
C VAL A 354 -1.28 5.23 16.42
N SER A 355 -2.58 4.91 16.42
CA SER A 355 -3.56 5.56 15.57
C SER A 355 -3.68 7.07 15.88
N GLU A 356 -3.83 7.42 17.17
CA GLU A 356 -3.93 8.81 17.60
C GLU A 356 -2.64 9.59 17.33
N PHE A 357 -1.48 8.95 17.56
CA PHE A 357 -0.19 9.56 17.24
C PHE A 357 -0.05 9.87 15.75
N ASN A 358 -0.44 8.92 14.88
CA ASN A 358 -0.42 9.12 13.43
C ASN A 358 -1.35 10.26 13.01
N GLN A 359 -2.57 10.32 13.54
CA GLN A 359 -3.52 11.42 13.26
C GLN A 359 -2.97 12.80 13.65
N ARG A 360 -2.23 12.89 14.76
CA ARG A 360 -1.56 14.13 15.18
C ARG A 360 -0.43 14.51 14.22
N CYS A 361 0.37 13.54 13.77
CA CYS A 361 1.40 13.77 12.73
C CYS A 361 0.76 14.27 11.44
N GLU A 362 -0.29 13.60 10.98
CA GLU A 362 -1.03 13.97 9.77
C GLU A 362 -1.51 15.41 9.86
N SER A 363 -2.14 15.78 10.97
CA SER A 363 -2.66 17.14 11.19
C SER A 363 -1.55 18.20 11.16
N ILE A 364 -0.40 17.93 11.77
CA ILE A 364 0.75 18.86 11.79
C ILE A 364 1.33 19.03 10.39
N ILE A 365 1.51 17.92 9.67
CA ILE A 365 2.10 17.94 8.32
C ILE A 365 1.17 18.68 7.36
N THR A 366 -0.13 18.37 7.35
CA THR A 366 -1.13 19.09 6.55
C THR A 366 -1.08 20.59 6.83
N ALA A 367 -0.96 20.99 8.11
CA ALA A 367 -0.93 22.40 8.49
C ALA A 367 0.37 23.13 8.12
N LEU A 368 1.53 22.49 8.28
CA LEU A 368 2.84 23.11 8.08
C LEU A 368 3.34 23.02 6.63
N SER A 369 3.08 21.89 5.96
CA SER A 369 3.50 21.66 4.58
C SER A 369 2.50 22.20 3.55
N GLY A 370 1.25 22.45 3.95
CA GLY A 370 0.19 22.92 3.05
C GLY A 370 -0.28 21.86 2.05
N CYS A 371 0.01 20.57 2.28
CA CYS A 371 -0.55 19.49 1.48
C CYS A 371 -2.04 19.31 1.79
N GLU A 372 -2.82 18.79 0.84
CA GLU A 372 -4.25 18.53 1.03
C GLU A 372 -4.49 17.47 2.12
N LYS A 373 -3.60 16.48 2.17
CA LYS A 373 -3.65 15.36 3.10
C LYS A 373 -2.24 14.86 3.35
N ALA A 374 -2.01 14.33 4.54
CA ALA A 374 -0.80 13.60 4.88
C ALA A 374 -1.13 12.12 5.08
N LEU A 375 -0.23 11.23 4.65
CA LEU A 375 -0.41 9.79 4.82
C LEU A 375 0.89 9.12 5.27
N ARG A 376 0.77 8.30 6.31
CA ARG A 376 1.91 7.55 6.83
C ARG A 376 2.25 6.35 5.96
N LEU A 377 3.50 6.27 5.50
CA LEU A 377 4.08 5.07 4.94
C LEU A 377 4.78 4.23 6.03
N PRO A 378 4.76 2.89 5.93
CA PRO A 378 5.43 2.03 6.89
C PRO A 378 6.94 2.24 6.85
N CYS A 379 7.53 2.29 8.04
CA CYS A 379 8.98 2.35 8.25
C CYS A 379 9.41 0.99 8.82
N GLY A 380 10.40 0.34 8.20
CA GLY A 380 10.89 -0.97 8.64
C GLY A 380 11.49 -0.96 10.06
N ASP A 381 11.29 -2.06 10.79
CA ASP A 381 11.68 -2.17 12.20
C ASP A 381 13.20 -2.09 12.46
N TRP A 382 14.02 -2.35 11.45
CA TRP A 382 15.47 -2.47 11.55
C TRP A 382 16.24 -1.15 11.28
N ILE A 383 15.54 -0.05 10.91
CA ILE A 383 16.11 1.21 10.36
C ILE A 383 17.05 1.98 11.30
N GLN A 384 17.23 1.54 12.55
CA GLN A 384 18.21 2.14 13.45
C GLN A 384 19.65 1.72 13.11
N ILE A 385 20.50 2.69 12.77
CA ILE A 385 21.94 2.49 12.80
C ILE A 385 22.41 2.39 14.26
N ARG A 386 22.77 1.19 14.70
CA ARG A 386 23.33 0.95 16.04
C ARG A 386 24.85 1.09 16.01
N PRO A 387 25.45 1.97 16.81
CA PRO A 387 26.90 2.10 16.85
C PRO A 387 27.53 0.88 17.53
N SER A 388 28.65 0.39 16.99
CA SER A 388 29.48 -0.61 17.65
C SER A 388 30.28 0.01 18.81
N VAL A 389 30.82 -0.83 19.71
CA VAL A 389 31.70 -0.39 20.82
C VAL A 389 32.94 0.38 20.30
N VAL A 390 33.39 0.06 19.08
CA VAL A 390 34.51 0.71 18.38
C VAL A 390 34.07 2.09 17.83
N HIS A 391 32.84 2.21 17.33
CA HIS A 391 32.27 3.45 16.79
C HIS A 391 32.12 4.57 17.82
N ALA A 392 31.75 4.26 19.06
CA ALA A 392 31.70 5.24 20.15
C ALA A 392 33.06 5.93 20.41
N ARG A 393 34.17 5.36 19.90
CA ARG A 393 35.53 5.88 20.03
C ARG A 393 36.10 6.45 18.72
N ASN A 394 35.42 6.27 17.58
CA ASN A 394 35.90 6.71 16.26
C ASN A 394 35.72 8.24 16.09
N ARG A 395 36.77 8.91 15.61
CA ARG A 395 36.86 10.36 15.43
C ARG A 395 36.08 10.89 14.22
N LEU A 396 35.66 10.02 13.30
CA LEU A 396 34.73 10.34 12.20
C LEU A 396 33.27 10.36 12.68
N TRP A 397 32.97 9.73 13.82
CA TRP A 397 31.64 9.60 14.41
C TRP A 397 31.40 10.54 15.60
N LYS A 398 32.47 10.92 16.32
CA LYS A 398 32.48 12.05 17.26
C LYS A 398 32.60 13.36 16.49
#